data_AF-A0A6G7Y2B4-F1
#
_entry.id   AF-A0A6G7Y2B4-F1
#
_cell.length_a   1.000
_cell.length_b   1.000
_cell.length_c   1.000
_cell.angle_alpha   90.00
_cell.angle_beta   90.00
_cell.angle_gamma   90.00
#
_symmetry.space_group_name_H-M   'P 1'
#
loop_
_entity.id
_entity.type
_entity.pdbx_description
1 polymer ?
#
loop_
_entity_poly.entity_id
_entity_poly.type
_entity_poly.pdbx_seq_one_letter_code
_entity_poly.pdbx_strand_id
1 'polypeptide(L)'
;MGLLVEGLTQRQAYLKAFPHSKKWKEKSVDENASKLFALTKVQTRFLELQKIVHDSIQTETIASKQEVLEFFTRLMRREEKEQVVSSLSRKEVWTDDNGERREVSTRDPVIVDIDTKNSDAFKGAEALAKHYGVLNEADRGDNEDYVVVEVVNDIE
;
A
#
# COMPACT_ATOMS: atom_id res chain seq x y z
N MET A 1 5.53 -0.89 27.27
CA MET A 1 6.55 -0.13 26.50
C MET A 1 6.92 1.10 27.31
N GLY A 2 7.66 2.07 26.74
CA GLY A 2 7.90 3.34 27.44
C GLY A 2 6.60 4.12 27.58
N LEU A 3 6.21 4.45 28.81
CA LEU A 3 4.93 5.12 29.15
C LEU A 3 4.70 6.43 28.38
N LEU A 4 5.76 7.15 28.01
CA LEU A 4 5.69 8.37 27.21
C LEU A 4 5.37 8.09 25.74
N VAL A 5 5.87 6.98 25.19
CA VAL A 5 5.62 6.56 23.80
C VAL A 5 4.18 6.05 23.64
N GLU A 6 3.59 5.55 24.72
CA GLU A 6 2.17 5.17 24.80
C GLU A 6 1.21 6.38 24.90
N GLY A 7 1.71 7.62 24.80
CA GLY A 7 0.90 8.84 24.73
C GLY A 7 0.60 9.51 26.08
N LEU A 8 1.22 9.06 27.17
CA LEU A 8 1.05 9.70 28.49
C LEU A 8 1.92 10.96 28.60
N THR A 9 1.43 11.95 29.32
CA THR A 9 2.24 13.14 29.62
C THR A 9 3.39 12.80 30.56
N GLN A 10 4.46 13.60 30.57
CA GLN A 10 5.63 13.41 31.45
C GLN A 10 5.24 13.20 32.92
N ARG A 11 4.28 13.98 33.41
CA ARG A 11 3.72 13.85 34.76
C ARG A 11 3.01 12.51 34.98
N GLN A 12 2.15 12.10 34.04
CA GLN A 12 1.41 10.84 34.14
C GLN A 12 2.34 9.62 34.09
N ALA A 13 3.34 9.64 33.20
CA ALA A 13 4.35 8.61 33.10
C ALA A 13 5.16 8.51 34.40
N TYR A 14 5.56 9.66 34.97
CA TYR A 14 6.29 9.72 36.23
C TYR A 14 5.46 9.16 37.41
N LEU A 15 4.19 9.53 37.54
CA LEU A 15 3.31 9.03 38.60
C LEU A 15 3.06 7.51 38.52
N LYS A 16 3.02 6.95 37.30
CA LYS A 16 2.93 5.49 37.11
C LYS A 16 4.24 4.79 37.45
N ALA A 17 5.38 5.36 37.08
CA ALA A 17 6.70 4.80 37.39
C ALA A 17 7.05 4.88 38.88
N PHE A 18 6.60 5.93 39.57
CA PHE A 18 6.86 6.16 41.00
C PHE A 18 5.55 6.35 41.79
N PRO A 19 4.81 5.29 42.14
CA PRO A 19 3.49 5.39 42.78
C PRO A 19 3.46 6.19 44.09
N HIS A 20 4.56 6.17 44.84
CA HIS A 20 4.74 6.96 46.07
C HIS A 20 4.63 8.48 45.82
N SER A 21 5.03 8.96 44.64
CA SER A 21 5.02 10.39 44.29
C SER A 21 3.61 10.97 44.09
N LYS A 22 2.56 10.13 44.07
CA LYS A 22 1.15 10.58 44.05
C LYS A 22 0.77 11.47 45.23
N LYS A 23 1.48 11.35 46.35
CA LYS A 23 1.27 12.16 47.56
C LYS A 23 1.96 13.53 47.48
N TRP A 24 2.79 13.76 46.47
CA TRP A 24 3.55 14.99 46.34
C TRP A 24 2.72 16.10 45.69
N LYS A 25 3.11 17.35 45.95
CA LYS A 25 2.55 18.52 45.24
C LYS A 25 2.88 18.41 43.75
N GLU A 26 1.95 18.85 42.91
CA GLU A 26 2.05 18.75 41.44
C GLU A 26 3.37 19.32 40.91
N LYS A 27 3.71 20.54 41.34
CA LYS A 27 4.97 21.22 40.97
C LYS A 27 6.21 20.35 41.22
N SER A 28 6.25 19.64 42.34
CA SER A 28 7.38 18.76 42.68
C SER A 28 7.44 17.54 41.76
N VAL A 29 6.28 16.99 41.37
CA VAL A 29 6.21 15.90 40.39
C VAL A 29 6.71 16.37 39.03
N ASP A 30 6.27 17.55 38.59
CA ASP A 30 6.66 18.12 37.28
C ASP A 30 8.16 18.42 37.21
N GLU A 31 8.74 19.02 38.26
CA GLU A 31 10.19 19.29 38.33
C GLU A 31 11.02 18.00 38.28
N ASN A 32 10.61 16.95 39.01
CA ASN A 32 11.33 15.68 39.02
C ASN A 32 11.13 14.89 37.71
N ALA A 33 9.94 14.94 37.12
CA ALA A 33 9.68 14.36 35.82
C ALA A 33 10.54 15.02 34.73
N SER A 34 10.64 16.35 34.75
CA SER A 34 11.49 17.11 33.81
C SER A 34 12.96 16.77 33.97
N LYS A 35 13.48 16.72 35.21
CA LYS A 35 14.87 16.31 35.50
C LYS A 35 15.16 14.88 35.02
N LEU A 36 14.23 13.95 35.25
CA LEU A 36 14.38 12.56 34.82
C LEU A 36 14.41 12.44 33.29
N PHE A 37 13.54 13.17 32.60
CA PHE A 37 13.52 13.20 31.13
C PHE A 37 14.77 13.89 30.56
N ALA A 38 15.34 14.86 31.26
CA ALA A 38 16.58 15.54 30.85
C ALA A 38 17.82 14.61 30.90
N LEU A 39 17.76 13.47 31.59
CA LEU A 39 18.87 12.52 31.63
C LEU A 39 19.13 11.92 30.25
N THR A 40 20.38 11.99 29.79
CA THR A 40 20.80 11.49 28.47
C THR A 40 20.36 10.05 28.22
N LYS A 41 20.56 9.15 29.20
CA LYS A 41 20.15 7.73 29.08
C LYS A 41 18.65 7.55 28.85
N VAL A 42 17.83 8.37 29.51
CA VAL A 42 16.36 8.31 29.38
C VAL A 42 15.93 8.85 28.02
N GLN A 43 16.52 9.97 27.59
CA GLN A 43 16.28 10.55 26.27
C GLN A 43 16.67 9.61 25.13
N THR A 44 17.88 9.02 25.18
CA THR A 44 18.33 8.06 24.17
C THR A 44 17.35 6.89 24.06
N ARG A 45 16.96 6.30 25.20
CA ARG A 45 16.01 5.19 25.19
C ARG A 45 14.62 5.60 24.69
N PHE A 46 14.16 6.80 25.02
CA PHE A 46 12.90 7.33 24.52
C PHE A 46 12.91 7.47 22.99
N LEU A 47 13.98 8.05 22.43
CA LEU A 47 14.13 8.21 20.98
C LEU A 47 14.21 6.87 20.25
N GLU A 48 14.93 5.89 20.80
CA GLU A 48 14.94 4.52 20.26
C GLU A 48 13.55 3.91 20.19
N LEU A 49 12.79 3.98 21.29
CA LEU A 49 11.44 3.43 21.36
C LEU A 49 10.47 4.18 20.44
N GLN A 50 10.59 5.51 20.36
CA GLN A 50 9.79 6.32 19.44
C GLN A 50 10.09 5.95 17.98
N LYS A 51 11.36 5.74 17.64
CA LYS A 51 11.76 5.28 16.31
C LYS A 51 11.19 3.90 16.00
N ILE A 52 11.28 2.95 16.92
CA ILE A 52 10.70 1.60 16.73
C ILE A 52 9.20 1.68 16.46
N VAL A 53 8.46 2.48 17.25
CA VAL A 53 7.00 2.63 17.08
C VAL A 53 6.67 3.33 15.76
N HIS A 54 7.42 4.37 15.41
CA HIS A 54 7.25 5.04 14.12
C HIS A 54 7.51 4.08 12.96
N ASP A 55 8.62 3.35 13.00
CA ASP A 55 9.00 2.39 11.96
C ASP A 55 7.97 1.25 11.86
N SER A 56 7.44 0.76 12.99
CA SER A 56 6.38 -0.29 12.98
C SER A 56 5.06 0.21 12.39
N ILE A 57 4.65 1.45 12.74
CA ILE A 57 3.43 2.06 12.19
C ILE A 57 3.61 2.30 10.68
N GLN A 58 4.78 2.81 10.26
CA GLN A 58 5.08 3.03 8.86
C GLN A 58 5.03 1.73 8.07
N THR A 59 5.55 0.62 8.61
CA THR A 59 5.47 -0.67 7.90
C THR A 59 4.07 -1.27 7.78
N GLU A 60 3.17 -1.03 8.74
CA GLU A 60 1.82 -1.63 8.70
C GLU A 60 0.80 -0.81 7.91
N THR A 61 0.98 0.51 7.83
CA THR A 61 0.00 1.42 7.24
C THR A 61 0.43 2.00 5.89
N ILE A 62 1.74 2.09 5.62
CA ILE A 62 2.28 2.69 4.42
C ILE A 62 3.02 1.61 3.65
N ALA A 63 2.65 1.44 2.38
CA ALA A 63 3.36 0.52 1.51
C ALA A 63 4.83 0.91 1.41
N SER A 64 5.73 -0.05 1.66
CA SER A 64 7.16 0.19 1.52
C SER A 64 7.52 0.43 0.04
N LYS A 65 8.67 1.05 -0.23
CA LYS A 65 9.16 1.21 -1.62
C LYS A 65 9.24 -0.13 -2.35
N GLN A 66 9.68 -1.17 -1.65
CA GLN A 66 9.78 -2.53 -2.18
C GLN A 66 8.39 -3.08 -2.54
N GLU A 67 7.43 -2.95 -1.64
CA GLU A 67 6.05 -3.42 -1.84
C GLU A 67 5.37 -2.72 -3.02
N VAL A 68 5.60 -1.42 -3.21
CA VAL A 68 5.09 -0.67 -4.36
C VAL A 68 5.66 -1.21 -5.68
N LEU A 69 6.96 -1.51 -5.72
CA LEU A 69 7.61 -2.09 -6.91
C LEU A 69 7.11 -3.51 -7.20
N GLU A 70 6.92 -4.31 -6.16
CA GLU A 70 6.32 -5.65 -6.29
C GLU A 70 4.89 -5.57 -6.81
N PHE A 71 4.08 -4.64 -6.30
CA PHE A 71 2.74 -4.41 -6.81
C PHE A 71 2.75 -4.03 -8.29
N PHE A 72 3.58 -3.07 -8.72
CA PHE A 72 3.68 -2.73 -10.15
C PHE A 72 4.16 -3.90 -11.00
N THR A 73 5.02 -4.76 -10.46
CA THR A 73 5.46 -5.99 -11.15
C THR A 73 4.29 -6.96 -11.34
N ARG A 74 3.49 -7.20 -10.31
CA ARG A 74 2.28 -8.05 -10.42
C ARG A 74 1.24 -7.44 -11.37
N LEU A 75 1.05 -6.14 -11.32
CA LEU A 75 0.16 -5.40 -12.22
C LEU A 75 0.60 -5.53 -13.69
N MET A 76 1.89 -5.31 -13.97
CA MET A 76 2.48 -5.48 -15.31
C MET A 76 2.30 -6.91 -15.83
N ARG A 77 2.46 -7.91 -14.96
CA ARG A 77 2.28 -9.34 -15.29
C ARG A 77 0.82 -9.78 -15.37
N ARG A 78 -0.14 -8.87 -15.11
CA ARG A 78 -1.58 -9.15 -15.10
C ARG A 78 -1.97 -10.22 -14.07
N GLU A 79 -1.24 -10.28 -12.96
CA GLU A 79 -1.50 -11.21 -11.85
C GLU A 79 -2.63 -10.70 -10.93
N GLU A 80 -2.88 -9.39 -10.92
CA GLU A 80 -3.97 -8.76 -10.16
C GLU A 80 -5.32 -8.90 -10.88
N LYS A 81 -6.39 -9.09 -10.11
CA LYS A 81 -7.77 -9.20 -10.61
C LYS A 81 -8.54 -7.91 -10.37
N GLU A 82 -9.42 -7.56 -11.30
CA GLU A 82 -10.36 -6.45 -11.18
C GLU A 82 -11.79 -7.02 -11.07
N GLN A 83 -12.59 -6.47 -10.15
CA GLN A 83 -14.01 -6.84 -10.05
C GLN A 83 -14.85 -5.90 -10.91
N VAL A 84 -15.65 -6.47 -11.80
CA VAL A 84 -16.58 -5.71 -12.64
C VAL A 84 -18.00 -6.22 -12.49
N VAL A 85 -18.97 -5.31 -12.52
CA VAL A 85 -20.39 -5.67 -12.58
C VAL A 85 -20.71 -6.01 -14.04
N SER A 86 -20.96 -7.29 -14.29
CA SER A 86 -21.50 -7.78 -15.54
C SER A 86 -22.99 -8.07 -15.38
N SER A 87 -23.71 -8.19 -16.49
CA SER A 87 -25.13 -8.50 -16.48
C SER A 87 -25.36 -9.88 -17.06
N LEU A 88 -25.91 -10.81 -16.28
CA LEU A 88 -26.38 -12.09 -16.81
C LEU A 88 -27.80 -11.90 -17.33
N SER A 89 -27.99 -12.13 -18.63
CA SER A 89 -29.31 -12.15 -19.25
C SER A 89 -29.87 -13.57 -19.19
N ARG A 90 -31.00 -13.76 -18.51
CA ARG A 90 -31.76 -15.00 -18.48
C ARG A 90 -33.04 -14.80 -19.28
N LYS A 91 -33.33 -15.70 -20.20
CA LYS A 91 -34.54 -15.70 -21.02
C LYS A 91 -35.37 -16.93 -20.69
N GLU A 92 -36.52 -16.70 -20.09
CA GLU A 92 -37.51 -17.73 -19.80
C GLU A 92 -38.60 -17.65 -20.87
N VAL A 93 -38.86 -18.78 -21.55
CA VAL A 93 -39.86 -18.88 -22.60
C VAL A 93 -40.81 -20.00 -22.22
N TRP A 94 -42.10 -19.69 -22.14
CA TRP A 94 -43.14 -20.68 -21.90
C TRP A 94 -44.37 -20.37 -22.73
N THR A 95 -45.23 -21.37 -22.91
CA THR A 95 -46.55 -21.18 -23.51
C THR A 95 -47.55 -21.06 -22.38
N ASP A 96 -48.37 -20.01 -22.41
CA ASP A 96 -49.43 -19.85 -21.41
C ASP A 96 -50.61 -20.77 -21.68
N ASP A 97 -51.53 -20.83 -20.72
CA ASP A 97 -52.71 -21.71 -20.77
C ASP A 97 -53.65 -21.39 -21.95
N ASN A 98 -53.47 -20.24 -22.62
CA ASN A 98 -54.23 -19.81 -23.80
C ASN A 98 -53.52 -20.19 -25.11
N GLY A 99 -52.37 -20.87 -25.05
CA GLY A 99 -51.57 -21.24 -26.22
C GLY A 99 -50.69 -20.10 -26.76
N GLU A 100 -50.61 -18.97 -26.07
CA GLU A 100 -49.75 -17.85 -26.47
C GLU A 100 -48.34 -18.02 -25.90
N ARG A 101 -47.33 -17.71 -26.72
CA ARG A 101 -45.93 -17.79 -26.30
C ARG A 101 -45.57 -16.54 -25.49
N ARG A 102 -45.20 -16.74 -24.23
CA ARG A 102 -44.67 -15.72 -23.32
C ARG A 102 -43.15 -15.81 -23.25
N GLU A 103 -42.52 -14.65 -23.18
CA GLU A 103 -41.08 -14.51 -23.00
C GLU A 103 -40.80 -13.46 -21.94
N VAL A 104 -40.00 -13.80 -20.94
CA VAL A 104 -39.46 -12.86 -19.96
C VAL A 104 -37.95 -12.89 -20.02
N SER A 105 -37.37 -11.73 -20.30
CA SER A 105 -35.93 -11.51 -20.27
C SER A 105 -35.57 -10.73 -19.00
N THR A 106 -34.91 -11.40 -18.06
CA THR A 106 -34.39 -10.81 -16.83
C THR A 106 -32.90 -10.52 -16.99
N ARG A 107 -32.43 -9.39 -16.46
CA ARG A 107 -31.02 -8.99 -16.47
C ARG A 107 -30.56 -8.74 -15.04
N ASP A 108 -29.85 -9.71 -14.47
CA ASP A 108 -29.36 -9.63 -13.09
C ASP A 108 -27.91 -9.14 -13.07
N PRO A 109 -27.56 -8.17 -12.20
CA PRO A 109 -26.18 -7.74 -12.02
C PRO A 109 -25.39 -8.82 -11.27
N VAL A 110 -24.21 -9.15 -11.77
CA VAL A 110 -23.29 -10.14 -11.21
C VAL A 110 -21.88 -9.57 -11.18
N ILE A 111 -21.23 -9.68 -10.03
CA ILE A 111 -19.83 -9.30 -9.87
C ILE A 111 -18.96 -10.45 -10.41
N VAL A 112 -18.07 -10.13 -11.34
CA VAL A 112 -17.15 -11.09 -11.96
C VAL A 112 -15.72 -10.57 -11.81
N ASP A 113 -14.81 -11.46 -11.42
CA ASP A 113 -13.37 -11.18 -11.41
C ASP A 113 -12.80 -11.34 -12.82
N ILE A 114 -12.20 -10.28 -13.35
CA ILE A 114 -11.49 -10.28 -14.63
C ILE A 114 -10.00 -10.02 -14.39
N ASP A 115 -9.16 -10.40 -15.34
CA ASP A 115 -7.74 -10.01 -15.31
C ASP A 115 -7.58 -8.48 -15.44
N THR A 116 -6.51 -7.94 -14.86
CA THR A 116 -6.10 -6.54 -15.04
C THR A 116 -6.16 -6.12 -16.51
N LYS A 117 -6.74 -4.96 -16.83
CA LYS A 117 -6.78 -4.44 -18.21
C LYS A 117 -5.38 -4.15 -18.75
N ASN A 118 -5.17 -4.33 -20.05
CA ASN A 118 -3.88 -4.04 -20.70
C ASN A 118 -3.42 -2.60 -20.48
N SER A 119 -4.35 -1.64 -20.41
CA SER A 119 -4.06 -0.24 -20.12
C SER A 119 -3.42 -0.03 -18.75
N ASP A 120 -3.82 -0.79 -17.74
CA ASP A 120 -3.29 -0.65 -16.38
C ASP A 120 -2.00 -1.44 -16.20
N ALA A 121 -1.89 -2.60 -16.85
CA ALA A 121 -0.62 -3.32 -16.96
C ALA A 121 0.46 -2.44 -17.63
N PHE A 122 0.08 -1.69 -18.67
CA PHE A 122 0.98 -0.74 -19.33
C PHE A 122 1.44 0.39 -18.39
N LYS A 123 0.53 0.94 -17.56
CA LYS A 123 0.92 1.94 -16.53
C LYS A 123 1.90 1.37 -15.51
N GLY A 124 1.71 0.11 -15.10
CA GLY A 124 2.65 -0.59 -14.21
C GLY A 124 4.03 -0.73 -14.87
N ALA A 125 4.07 -1.13 -16.13
CA ALA A 125 5.30 -1.22 -16.91
C ALA A 125 5.99 0.15 -17.04
N GLU A 126 5.24 1.21 -17.33
CA GLU A 126 5.78 2.57 -17.45
C GLU A 126 6.39 3.06 -16.13
N ALA A 127 5.71 2.82 -14.99
CA ALA A 127 6.21 3.17 -13.67
C ALA A 127 7.54 2.47 -13.36
N LEU A 128 7.65 1.17 -13.67
CA LEU A 128 8.89 0.41 -13.51
C LEU A 128 9.98 0.89 -14.46
N ALA A 129 9.64 1.15 -15.72
CA ALA A 129 10.59 1.63 -16.72
C ALA A 129 11.19 2.99 -16.35
N LYS A 130 10.38 3.89 -15.76
CA LYS A 130 10.88 5.14 -15.17
C LYS A 130 11.79 4.89 -13.96
N HIS A 131 11.40 3.99 -13.06
CA HIS A 131 12.20 3.65 -11.88
C HIS A 131 13.59 3.10 -12.24
N TYR A 132 13.68 2.28 -13.30
CA TYR A 132 14.93 1.70 -13.78
C TYR A 132 15.68 2.59 -14.79
N GLY A 133 15.16 3.78 -15.12
CA GLY A 133 15.79 4.69 -16.08
C GLY A 133 15.78 4.18 -17.52
N VAL A 134 14.87 3.27 -17.87
CA VAL A 134 14.65 2.78 -19.25
C VAL A 134 13.96 3.86 -20.09
N LEU A 135 13.10 4.67 -19.46
CA LEU A 135 12.45 5.83 -20.07
C LEU A 135 13.09 7.11 -19.52
N ASN A 136 14.31 7.42 -19.96
CA ASN A 136 14.91 8.73 -19.68
C ASN A 136 14.39 9.75 -20.71
N GLU A 137 13.87 10.88 -20.24
CA GLU A 137 13.42 11.98 -21.12
C GLU A 137 14.58 12.62 -21.90
N ALA A 138 15.83 12.33 -21.53
CA ALA A 138 17.04 12.80 -22.19
C ALA A 138 17.34 12.11 -23.54
N ASP A 139 16.68 10.98 -23.86
CA ASP A 139 16.88 10.27 -25.14
C ASP A 139 16.02 10.82 -26.29
N ARG A 140 15.38 12.00 -26.10
CA ARG A 140 14.92 12.84 -27.22
C ARG A 140 16.06 13.68 -27.82
N GLY A 141 17.25 13.09 -27.91
CA GLY A 141 18.36 13.60 -28.70
C GLY A 141 18.49 12.69 -29.92
N ASP A 142 18.44 13.27 -31.11
CA ASP A 142 18.62 12.60 -32.40
C ASP A 142 19.77 11.59 -32.34
N ASN A 143 19.46 10.30 -32.24
CA ASN A 143 20.41 9.24 -32.55
C ASN A 143 19.64 8.11 -33.20
N GLU A 144 19.66 8.12 -34.54
CA GLU A 144 19.39 6.96 -35.37
C GLU A 144 20.52 5.93 -35.17
N ASP A 145 20.62 5.33 -33.99
CA ASP A 145 21.42 4.13 -33.83
C ASP A 145 20.62 2.94 -34.39
N TYR A 146 20.70 2.78 -35.71
CA TYR A 146 20.33 1.55 -36.37
C TYR A 146 21.21 0.43 -35.81
N VAL A 147 20.62 -0.42 -34.95
CA VAL A 147 21.22 -1.72 -34.63
C VAL A 147 21.11 -2.57 -35.90
N VAL A 148 22.17 -2.57 -36.71
CA VAL A 148 22.34 -3.54 -37.78
C VAL A 148 22.54 -4.90 -37.12
N VAL A 149 21.47 -5.70 -37.06
CA VAL A 149 21.58 -7.11 -36.76
C VAL A 149 22.10 -7.78 -38.03
N GLU A 150 23.41 -8.03 -38.11
CA GLU A 150 23.95 -8.96 -39.10
C GLU A 150 23.40 -10.34 -38.79
N VAL A 151 22.39 -10.76 -39.57
CA VAL A 151 21.97 -12.15 -39.60
C VAL A 151 23.07 -12.92 -40.32
N VAL A 152 23.97 -13.54 -39.56
CA VAL A 152 24.91 -14.54 -40.07
C VAL A 152 24.08 -15.74 -40.51
N ASN A 153 23.84 -15.84 -41.81
CA ASN A 153 23.26 -17.03 -42.42
C ASN A 153 24.36 -18.09 -42.55
N ASP A 154 24.61 -18.81 -41.46
CA ASP A 154 25.29 -20.10 -41.53
C ASP A 154 24.27 -21.16 -41.95
N ILE A 155 24.16 -21.39 -43.27
CA ILE A 155 23.61 -22.64 -43.81
C ILE A 155 24.57 -23.12 -44.90
N GLU A 156 25.04 -24.35 -44.69
CA GLU A 156 26.01 -25.15 -45.46
C GLU A 156 25.81 -25.17 -46.99
#